data_AF-A0A4R4ZFK4-F1
#
_entry.id   AF-A0A4R4ZFK4-F1
#
_cell.length_a   1.000
_cell.length_b   1.000
_cell.length_c   1.000
_cell.angle_alpha   90.00
_cell.angle_beta   90.00
_cell.angle_gamma   90.00
#
_symmetry.space_group_name_H-M   'P 1'
#
loop_
_entity.id
_entity.type
_entity.pdbx_description
1 polymer ?
#
loop_
_entity_poly.entity_id
_entity_poly.type
_entity_poly.pdbx_seq_one_letter_code
_entity_poly.pdbx_strand_id
1 'polypeptide(L)'
;MIRRVLLATVLTAALAACGSSADEPQAQPSATFEVPGATTPVTPSALPPSSPPASTPAPSTPAFPSAKDGQNYKACNDGNCEVLIRKTAVITLNGEKNTATVKDGGVRLASKTGYVSLGGLGGAVSWSSNGPTHMATLKAAEGDTVIIVIKTRR
;
A
#
# COMPACT_ATOMS: atom_id res chain seq x y z
N MET A 1 -45.38 15.36 -5.43
CA MET A 1 -45.54 16.75 -5.93
C MET A 1 -44.35 17.08 -6.83
N ILE A 2 -44.61 17.73 -7.95
CA ILE A 2 -43.82 17.78 -9.20
C ILE A 2 -42.87 18.99 -9.25
N ARG A 3 -41.68 18.82 -9.86
CA ARG A 3 -40.99 19.73 -10.84
C ARG A 3 -39.59 19.15 -11.13
N ARG A 4 -39.33 18.39 -12.20
CA ARG A 4 -39.11 18.77 -13.61
C ARG A 4 -38.30 20.06 -13.81
N VAL A 5 -37.00 19.93 -14.05
CA VAL A 5 -36.24 20.79 -15.00
C VAL A 5 -35.30 19.89 -15.81
N LEU A 6 -35.36 20.07 -17.12
CA LEU A 6 -34.67 19.37 -18.19
C LEU A 6 -33.28 19.99 -18.51
N LEU A 7 -32.47 19.22 -19.26
CA LEU A 7 -31.44 19.61 -20.26
C LEU A 7 -30.13 20.22 -19.71
N ALA A 8 -28.92 19.86 -20.18
CA ALA A 8 -28.54 19.49 -21.54
C ALA A 8 -27.32 18.54 -21.61
N THR A 9 -27.37 17.65 -22.58
CA THR A 9 -26.29 16.84 -23.17
C THR A 9 -25.35 17.71 -24.03
N VAL A 10 -24.02 17.58 -23.86
CA VAL A 10 -23.05 17.80 -24.96
C VAL A 10 -21.99 16.70 -24.92
N LEU A 11 -21.84 16.07 -26.08
CA LEU A 11 -21.01 14.94 -26.46
C LEU A 11 -19.75 15.46 -27.16
N THR A 12 -18.54 15.03 -26.79
CA THR A 12 -17.45 14.87 -27.78
C THR A 12 -16.34 13.94 -27.29
N ALA A 13 -16.00 13.00 -28.15
CA ALA A 13 -15.01 11.93 -27.98
C ALA A 13 -13.59 12.40 -28.30
N ALA A 14 -12.59 11.79 -27.67
CA ALA A 14 -11.24 11.69 -28.20
C ALA A 14 -10.69 10.29 -27.91
N LEU A 15 -10.48 9.52 -28.99
CA LEU A 15 -9.76 8.26 -28.99
C LEU A 15 -8.26 8.57 -28.95
N ALA A 16 -7.52 7.92 -28.06
CA ALA A 16 -6.09 7.67 -28.24
C ALA A 16 -5.85 6.18 -27.98
N ALA A 17 -5.72 5.45 -29.09
CA ALA A 17 -5.27 4.07 -29.14
C ALA A 17 -3.74 4.05 -29.13
N CYS A 18 -3.15 3.21 -28.27
CA CYS A 18 -1.80 2.67 -28.37
C CYS A 18 -1.79 1.45 -27.43
N GLY A 19 -1.58 0.20 -27.82
CA GLY A 19 -0.92 -0.34 -29.01
C GLY A 19 0.29 -1.14 -28.58
N SER A 20 0.13 -2.47 -28.47
CA SER A 20 1.12 -3.54 -28.71
C SER A 20 2.33 -3.65 -27.75
N SER A 21 2.95 -4.79 -27.43
CA SER A 21 2.81 -6.24 -27.67
C SER A 21 4.01 -6.93 -26.97
N ALA A 22 3.88 -8.24 -26.66
CA ALA A 22 4.94 -9.23 -26.37
C ALA A 22 5.78 -9.01 -25.08
N ASP A 23 6.21 -10.00 -24.31
CA ASP A 23 6.88 -11.25 -24.68
C ASP A 23 6.97 -12.17 -23.42
N GLU A 24 6.42 -13.38 -23.51
CA GLU A 24 6.83 -14.59 -22.76
C GLU A 24 7.31 -15.56 -23.84
N PRO A 25 8.08 -16.64 -23.59
CA PRO A 25 8.85 -17.05 -22.41
C PRO A 25 10.29 -17.53 -22.80
N GLN A 26 11.23 -17.62 -21.86
CA GLN A 26 12.38 -18.53 -22.04
C GLN A 26 12.72 -19.28 -20.76
N ALA A 27 12.26 -20.53 -20.71
CA ALA A 27 12.97 -21.59 -20.04
C ALA A 27 14.31 -21.81 -20.76
N GLN A 28 15.40 -21.95 -20.00
CA GLN A 28 16.47 -22.82 -20.46
C GLN A 28 17.16 -23.52 -19.27
N PRO A 29 17.33 -24.85 -19.34
CA PRO A 29 18.03 -25.66 -18.35
C PRO A 29 19.53 -25.59 -18.57
N SER A 30 20.30 -25.73 -17.49
CA SER A 30 21.71 -26.12 -17.56
C SER A 30 21.90 -27.38 -16.73
N ALA A 31 22.15 -28.47 -17.46
CA ALA A 31 22.58 -29.75 -16.95
C ALA A 31 24.10 -29.80 -16.79
N THR A 32 24.55 -30.86 -16.09
CA THR A 32 25.88 -31.50 -16.19
C THR A 32 26.98 -30.79 -15.37
N PHE A 33 27.82 -31.43 -14.55
CA PHE A 33 28.55 -32.69 -14.71
C PHE A 33 28.93 -33.33 -13.35
N GLU A 34 28.69 -34.65 -13.24
CA GLU A 34 29.53 -35.58 -12.44
C GLU A 34 30.85 -35.80 -13.18
N VAL A 35 32.00 -35.83 -12.48
CA VAL A 35 33.13 -36.77 -12.70
C VAL A 35 33.97 -36.90 -11.42
N PRO A 36 34.42 -38.12 -11.04
CA PRO A 36 35.16 -38.44 -9.81
C PRO A 36 36.68 -38.28 -9.94
N GLY A 37 37.38 -38.26 -8.80
CA GLY A 37 38.85 -38.36 -8.78
C GLY A 37 39.43 -38.37 -7.37
N ALA A 38 39.85 -39.55 -6.94
CA ALA A 38 40.57 -39.81 -5.70
C ALA A 38 42.00 -39.26 -5.73
N THR A 39 42.48 -38.73 -4.59
CA THR A 39 43.85 -38.95 -4.09
C THR A 39 43.96 -38.47 -2.63
N THR A 40 44.38 -39.38 -1.75
CA THR A 40 44.93 -39.20 -0.38
C THR A 40 46.17 -38.28 -0.35
N PRO A 41 46.91 -38.07 0.76
CA PRO A 41 46.66 -38.12 2.22
C PRO A 41 47.13 -36.82 2.93
N VAL A 42 46.72 -36.55 4.18
CA VAL A 42 47.61 -36.01 5.25
C VAL A 42 46.83 -35.86 6.56
N THR A 43 47.40 -36.40 7.63
CA THR A 43 47.04 -36.08 9.02
C THR A 43 47.85 -34.86 9.45
N PRO A 44 47.21 -33.77 9.91
CA PRO A 44 47.84 -32.87 10.86
C PRO A 44 46.99 -32.75 12.14
N SER A 45 47.70 -32.94 13.25
CA SER A 45 47.52 -32.40 14.59
C SER A 45 46.30 -31.51 14.85
N ALA A 46 45.58 -31.88 15.92
CA ALA A 46 44.50 -31.15 16.55
C ALA A 46 44.72 -29.62 16.58
N LEU A 47 43.87 -28.89 15.85
CA LEU A 47 43.66 -27.46 16.05
C LEU A 47 42.63 -27.22 17.17
N PRO A 48 42.77 -26.15 17.97
CA PRO A 48 41.82 -25.76 19.00
C PRO A 48 40.43 -25.47 18.42
N PRO A 49 39.35 -25.56 19.23
CA PRO A 49 37.99 -25.36 18.75
C PRO A 49 37.83 -23.99 18.10
N SER A 50 37.58 -24.00 16.79
CA SER A 50 37.23 -22.80 16.02
C SER A 50 35.93 -22.25 16.58
N SER A 51 36.01 -21.06 17.18
CA SER A 51 34.85 -20.32 17.63
C SER A 51 33.89 -20.10 16.45
N PRO A 52 32.56 -20.24 16.65
CA PRO A 52 31.60 -20.00 15.59
C PRO A 52 31.76 -18.56 15.06
N PRO A 53 31.66 -18.33 13.75
CA PRO A 53 31.74 -16.98 13.20
C PRO A 53 30.68 -16.13 13.88
N ALA A 54 31.09 -15.00 14.43
CA ALA A 54 30.19 -14.02 15.00
C ALA A 54 29.21 -13.58 13.90
N SER A 55 27.96 -14.05 13.99
CA SER A 55 26.88 -13.61 13.12
C SER A 55 26.78 -12.09 13.23
N THR A 56 27.21 -11.39 12.19
CA THR A 56 27.01 -9.94 12.10
C THR A 56 25.50 -9.72 12.08
N PRO A 57 24.92 -8.95 13.01
CA PRO A 57 23.49 -8.68 12.98
C PRO A 57 23.17 -7.98 11.66
N ALA A 58 22.25 -8.55 10.89
CA ALA A 58 21.75 -7.93 9.67
C ALA A 58 21.20 -6.53 10.01
N PRO A 59 21.39 -5.53 9.13
CA PRO A 59 20.82 -4.21 9.35
C PRO A 59 19.31 -4.31 9.48
N SER A 60 18.80 -3.98 10.67
CA SER A 60 17.37 -3.88 10.95
C SER A 60 16.81 -2.74 10.12
N THR A 61 16.08 -3.07 9.05
CA THR A 61 15.29 -2.06 8.33
C THR A 61 14.29 -1.46 9.34
N PRO A 62 14.16 -0.12 9.43
CA PRO A 62 13.20 0.48 10.34
C PRO A 62 11.81 -0.06 10.01
N ALA A 63 11.17 -0.68 11.01
CA ALA A 63 9.85 -1.27 10.82
C ALA A 63 8.84 -0.17 10.52
N PHE A 64 8.04 -0.37 9.46
CA PHE A 64 6.90 0.49 9.18
C PHE A 64 5.98 0.54 10.42
N PRO A 65 5.52 1.72 10.85
CA PRO A 65 4.76 1.84 12.08
C PRO A 65 3.45 1.03 12.03
N SER A 66 2.96 0.63 13.21
CA SER A 66 1.64 0.02 13.34
C SER A 66 0.57 1.09 13.51
N ALA A 67 -0.52 0.97 12.74
CA ALA A 67 -1.71 1.79 12.93
C ALA A 67 -2.48 1.33 14.18
N LYS A 68 -3.04 2.26 14.95
CA LYS A 68 -3.83 1.95 16.18
C LYS A 68 -4.90 0.88 15.95
N ASP A 69 -5.66 0.98 14.86
CA ASP A 69 -6.74 0.07 14.51
C ASP A 69 -6.32 -0.96 13.44
N GLY A 70 -5.06 -0.95 13.01
CA GLY A 70 -4.56 -1.85 11.96
C GLY A 70 -5.40 -1.74 10.68
N GLN A 71 -5.80 -2.86 10.10
CA GLN A 71 -6.69 -2.90 8.93
C GLN A 71 -8.19 -3.00 9.30
N ASN A 72 -8.56 -2.66 10.54
CA ASN A 72 -9.96 -2.68 10.99
C ASN A 72 -10.73 -1.44 10.51
N TYR A 73 -11.13 -1.41 9.23
CA TYR A 73 -11.84 -0.27 8.64
C TYR A 73 -13.24 -0.02 9.23
N LYS A 74 -13.79 -0.97 10.00
CA LYS A 74 -15.06 -0.77 10.72
C LYS A 74 -14.90 0.17 11.91
N ALA A 75 -13.69 0.33 12.45
CA ALA A 75 -13.39 1.28 13.52
C ALA A 75 -13.69 2.73 13.09
N CYS A 76 -13.64 3.03 11.80
CA CYS A 76 -13.88 4.38 11.28
C CYS A 76 -15.36 4.81 11.24
N ASN A 77 -16.30 3.95 11.65
CA ASN A 77 -17.72 4.26 11.53
C ASN A 77 -18.17 5.44 12.41
N ASP A 78 -17.48 5.69 13.53
CA ASP A 78 -17.71 6.86 14.39
C ASP A 78 -16.97 8.12 13.91
N GLY A 79 -16.13 7.97 12.88
CA GLY A 79 -15.32 9.04 12.32
C GLY A 79 -14.00 9.28 13.04
N ASN A 80 -13.58 8.41 13.98
CA ASN A 80 -12.37 8.53 14.76
C ASN A 80 -11.54 7.23 14.74
N CYS A 81 -10.66 7.09 13.76
CA CYS A 81 -9.84 5.89 13.58
C CYS A 81 -8.43 6.20 13.10
N GLU A 82 -7.51 5.26 13.31
CA GLU A 82 -6.18 5.24 12.69
C GLU A 82 -5.95 3.87 12.06
N VAL A 83 -6.02 3.82 10.73
CA VAL A 83 -5.99 2.57 9.96
C VAL A 83 -4.81 2.51 8.99
N LEU A 84 -4.31 1.29 8.78
CA LEU A 84 -3.34 0.91 7.77
C LEU A 84 -4.08 0.55 6.48
N ILE A 85 -3.69 1.15 5.36
CA ILE A 85 -4.28 0.88 4.04
C ILE A 85 -3.18 0.35 3.14
N ARG A 86 -3.45 -0.78 2.48
CA ARG A 86 -2.56 -1.40 1.48
C ARG A 86 -3.23 -1.38 0.12
N LYS A 87 -2.70 -0.60 -0.83
CA LYS A 87 -3.22 -0.38 -2.19
C LYS A 87 -4.63 0.20 -2.25
N THR A 88 -5.64 -0.52 -1.75
CA THR A 88 -7.00 -0.02 -1.69
C THR A 88 -7.78 -0.62 -0.52
N ALA A 89 -8.69 0.16 0.04
CA ALA A 89 -9.60 -0.28 1.09
C ALA A 89 -10.92 0.47 1.01
N VAL A 90 -12.00 -0.16 1.48
CA VAL A 90 -13.29 0.51 1.67
C VAL A 90 -13.46 0.81 3.15
N ILE A 91 -13.63 2.09 3.45
CA ILE A 91 -13.79 2.62 4.80
C ILE A 91 -15.21 3.14 4.92
N THR A 92 -15.90 2.83 6.02
CA THR A 92 -17.22 3.40 6.30
C THR A 92 -17.06 4.53 7.30
N LEU A 93 -17.41 5.75 6.91
CA LEU A 93 -17.37 6.95 7.75
C LEU A 93 -18.80 7.42 7.99
N ASN A 94 -19.26 7.38 9.24
CA ASN A 94 -20.64 7.75 9.60
C ASN A 94 -21.71 7.07 8.72
N GLY A 95 -21.53 5.79 8.38
CA GLY A 95 -22.42 5.05 7.49
C GLY A 95 -22.19 5.27 5.98
N GLU A 96 -21.33 6.20 5.56
CA GLU A 96 -20.98 6.40 4.16
C GLU A 96 -19.74 5.62 3.74
N LYS A 97 -19.84 4.87 2.63
CA LYS A 97 -18.71 4.14 2.05
C LYS A 97 -17.77 5.10 1.31
N ASN A 98 -16.51 5.07 1.69
CA ASN A 98 -15.41 5.80 1.09
C ASN A 98 -14.36 4.80 0.59
N THR A 99 -13.94 4.91 -0.66
CA THR A 99 -12.89 4.07 -1.24
C THR A 99 -11.57 4.79 -1.09
N ALA A 100 -10.65 4.22 -0.33
CA ALA A 100 -9.27 4.67 -0.25
C ALA A 100 -8.43 3.96 -1.32
N THR A 101 -7.63 4.70 -2.06
CA THR A 101 -6.65 4.18 -3.02
C THR A 101 -5.31 4.82 -2.73
N VAL A 102 -4.29 4.00 -2.53
CA VAL A 102 -2.92 4.40 -2.26
C VAL A 102 -2.13 4.35 -3.56
N LYS A 103 -1.34 5.39 -3.82
CA LYS A 103 -0.42 5.43 -4.95
C LYS A 103 0.73 6.36 -4.62
N ASP A 104 1.96 5.89 -4.83
CA ASP A 104 3.19 6.68 -4.66
C ASP A 104 3.29 7.36 -3.27
N GLY A 105 2.88 6.66 -2.21
CA GLY A 105 2.83 7.20 -0.84
C GLY A 105 1.74 8.24 -0.58
N GLY A 106 0.91 8.56 -1.57
CA GLY A 106 -0.31 9.35 -1.42
C GLY A 106 -1.55 8.46 -1.29
N VAL A 107 -2.64 9.04 -0.81
CA VAL A 107 -3.93 8.36 -0.67
C VAL A 107 -5.03 9.25 -1.24
N ARG A 108 -5.91 8.64 -2.03
CA ARG A 108 -7.13 9.25 -2.54
C ARG A 108 -8.33 8.61 -1.85
N LEU A 109 -9.17 9.42 -1.25
CA LEU A 109 -10.44 9.01 -0.65
C LEU A 109 -11.57 9.45 -1.58
N ALA A 110 -12.27 8.49 -2.18
CA ALA A 110 -13.42 8.72 -3.05
C ALA A 110 -14.72 8.38 -2.34
N SER A 111 -15.67 9.30 -2.34
CA SER A 111 -17.04 9.14 -1.85
C SER A 111 -18.02 9.18 -3.03
N LYS A 112 -19.33 9.13 -2.73
CA LYS A 112 -20.38 9.36 -3.74
C LYS A 112 -20.42 10.80 -4.24
N THR A 113 -19.94 11.75 -3.43
CA THR A 113 -20.05 13.20 -3.66
C THR A 113 -18.79 13.80 -4.29
N GLY A 114 -17.68 13.07 -4.30
CA GLY A 114 -16.44 13.53 -4.89
C GLY A 114 -15.25 12.72 -4.40
N TYR A 115 -14.07 13.32 -4.43
CA TYR A 115 -12.87 12.73 -3.85
C TYR A 115 -11.97 13.80 -3.26
N VAL A 116 -11.15 13.39 -2.30
CA VAL A 116 -10.03 14.17 -1.78
C VAL A 116 -8.76 13.36 -1.88
N SER A 117 -7.63 14.04 -2.02
CA SER A 117 -6.32 13.41 -2.08
C SER A 117 -5.44 13.99 -0.98
N LEU A 118 -4.67 13.11 -0.35
CA LEU A 118 -3.65 13.42 0.62
C LEU A 118 -2.31 12.94 0.07
N GLY A 119 -1.28 13.77 0.21
CA GLY A 119 0.09 13.42 -0.15
C GLY A 119 1.05 14.15 0.78
N GLY A 120 2.27 13.63 0.89
CA GLY A 120 3.29 14.13 1.81
C GLY A 120 3.02 13.73 3.26
N LEU A 121 4.05 13.22 3.96
CA LEU A 121 3.96 12.89 5.38
C LEU A 121 3.50 14.11 6.19
N GLY A 122 2.50 13.94 7.05
CA GLY A 122 1.88 15.03 7.80
C GLY A 122 0.83 15.84 7.02
N GLY A 123 0.63 15.56 5.74
CA GLY A 123 -0.41 16.17 4.93
C GLY A 123 -1.80 15.88 5.49
N ALA A 124 -2.65 16.91 5.55
CA ALA A 124 -4.02 16.80 6.03
C ALA A 124 -4.99 17.35 4.99
N VAL A 125 -6.15 16.70 4.87
CA VAL A 125 -7.27 17.19 4.07
C VAL A 125 -8.53 17.15 4.92
N SER A 126 -9.42 18.11 4.70
CA SER A 126 -10.75 18.10 5.29
C SER A 126 -11.81 18.10 4.20
N TRP A 127 -12.89 17.37 4.40
CA TRP A 127 -14.02 17.32 3.50
C TRP A 127 -15.32 17.11 4.27
N SER A 128 -16.42 17.49 3.65
CA SER A 128 -17.77 17.17 4.12
C SER A 128 -18.55 16.61 2.95
N SER A 129 -19.36 15.59 3.23
CA SER A 129 -20.28 14.96 2.30
C SER A 129 -21.68 15.07 2.92
N ASN A 130 -22.28 16.26 2.82
CA ASN A 130 -23.60 16.56 3.41
C ASN A 130 -23.72 16.18 4.90
N GLY A 131 -22.78 16.65 5.72
CA GLY A 131 -22.77 16.31 7.14
C GLY A 131 -21.54 16.85 7.88
N PRO A 132 -21.10 16.19 8.95
CA PRO A 132 -19.96 16.64 9.74
C PRO A 132 -18.67 16.65 8.89
N THR A 133 -17.74 17.51 9.26
CA THR A 133 -16.48 17.67 8.54
C THR A 133 -15.51 16.57 8.97
N HIS A 134 -15.12 15.73 8.03
CA HIS A 134 -14.06 14.73 8.21
C HIS A 134 -12.71 15.38 7.93
N MET A 135 -11.72 15.07 8.76
CA MET A 135 -10.33 15.44 8.56
C MET A 135 -9.51 14.16 8.53
N ALA A 136 -8.72 13.96 7.48
CA ALA A 136 -7.75 12.88 7.41
C ALA A 136 -6.34 13.43 7.39
N THR A 137 -5.42 12.73 8.05
CA THR A 137 -4.00 13.07 8.13
C THR A 137 -3.17 11.86 7.78
N LEU A 138 -2.18 12.04 6.91
CA LEU A 138 -1.23 11.00 6.55
C LEU A 138 -0.13 10.90 7.62
N LYS A 139 -0.14 9.81 8.39
CA LYS A 139 0.81 9.58 9.50
C LYS A 139 2.08 8.88 9.03
N ALA A 140 1.95 7.93 8.09
CA ALA A 140 3.07 7.20 7.51
C ALA A 140 2.73 6.80 6.07
N ALA A 141 3.75 6.65 5.24
CA ALA A 141 3.62 6.25 3.83
C ALA A 141 4.88 5.54 3.37
N GLU A 142 4.71 4.37 2.75
CA GLU A 142 5.77 3.57 2.14
C GLU A 142 5.18 2.83 0.94
N GLY A 143 5.58 3.24 -0.27
CA GLY A 143 5.05 2.68 -1.52
C GLY A 143 3.52 2.71 -1.58
N ASP A 144 2.91 1.52 -1.60
CA ASP A 144 1.45 1.33 -1.63
C ASP A 144 0.81 1.16 -0.24
N THR A 145 1.57 1.39 0.83
CA THR A 145 1.11 1.24 2.21
C THR A 145 1.12 2.58 2.92
N VAL A 146 0.00 2.95 3.54
CA VAL A 146 -0.11 4.19 4.32
C VAL A 146 -0.82 3.97 5.64
N ILE A 147 -0.55 4.84 6.60
CA ILE A 147 -1.36 4.99 7.82
C ILE A 147 -2.05 6.34 7.75
N ILE A 148 -3.38 6.32 7.84
CA ILE A 148 -4.18 7.54 7.92
C ILE A 148 -4.87 7.62 9.26
N VAL A 149 -4.94 8.84 9.80
CA VAL A 149 -5.73 9.18 10.97
C VAL A 149 -6.93 9.97 10.49
N ILE A 150 -8.14 9.49 10.78
CA ILE A 150 -9.38 10.19 10.47
C ILE A 150 -10.01 10.68 11.77
N LYS A 151 -10.41 11.95 11.78
CA LYS A 151 -11.16 12.59 12.86
C LYS A 151 -12.33 13.37 12.29
N THR A 152 -13.49 13.24 12.90
CA THR A 152 -14.69 13.96 12.48
C THR A 152 -15.00 15.07 13.46
N ARG A 153 -15.14 16.31 12.96
CA ARG A 153 -15.64 17.44 13.73
C ARG A 153 -17.16 17.51 13.57
N ARG A 154 -17.87 17.45 14.70
CA ARG A 154 -19.32 17.68 14.79
C ARG A 154 -19.61 19.09 15.27
#